data_AF-A0A518HUC3-F1
#
_entry.id   AF-A0A518HUC3-F1
#
_cell.length_a   1.000
_cell.length_b   1.000
_cell.length_c   1.000
_cell.angle_alpha   90.00
_cell.angle_beta   90.00
_cell.angle_gamma   90.00
#
_symmetry.space_group_name_H-M   'P 1'
#
loop_
_entity.id
_entity.type
_entity.pdbx_description
1 polymer ?
#
loop_
_entity_poly.entity_id
_entity_poly.type
_entity_poly.pdbx_seq_one_letter_code
_entity_poly.pdbx_strand_id
1 'polypeptide(L)' 'MNGFIIIEVDDGFTIAEIPEGATPESVAMQRGGVLVEGGPYKSFEEASDVLATLPNPYESKRM' A
#
# COMPACT_ATOMS: atom_id res chain seq x y z
N MET A 1 7.98 -3.96 14.71
CA MET A 1 7.23 -3.80 13.45
C MET A 1 5.88 -3.17 13.74
N ASN A 2 5.48 -2.13 13.02
CA ASN A 2 4.26 -1.34 13.33
C ASN A 2 3.02 -1.78 12.54
N GLY A 3 3.21 -2.48 11.41
CA GLY A 3 2.13 -2.97 10.56
C GLY A 3 2.50 -2.91 9.08
N PHE A 4 1.50 -3.07 8.23
CA PHE A 4 1.62 -2.99 6.78
C PHE A 4 0.72 -1.90 6.22
N ILE A 5 1.09 -1.32 5.09
CA ILE A 5 0.30 -0.35 4.35
C ILE A 5 0.27 -0.72 2.88
N ILE A 6 -0.78 -0.28 2.20
CA ILE A 6 -0.82 -0.32 0.74
C ILE A 6 -0.37 1.05 0.25
N ILE A 7 0.52 1.05 -0.74
CA ILE A 7 0.98 2.25 -1.41
C ILE A 7 0.71 2.13 -2.90
N GLU A 8 0.37 3.24 -3.53
CA GLU A 8 0.25 3.37 -4.97
C GLU A 8 1.60 3.79 -5.54
N VAL A 9 2.12 2.99 -6.46
CA VAL A 9 3.33 3.25 -7.24
C VAL A 9 2.97 3.23 -8.73
N ASP A 10 3.90 3.64 -9.60
CA ASP A 10 3.66 3.73 -11.05
C ASP A 10 3.19 2.40 -11.69
N ASP A 11 3.51 1.26 -11.09
CA ASP A 11 3.13 -0.08 -11.54
C ASP A 11 1.80 -0.60 -10.92
N GLY A 12 1.14 0.17 -10.07
CA GLY A 12 -0.09 -0.23 -9.38
C GLY A 12 -0.01 -0.13 -7.86
N PHE A 13 -0.82 -0.91 -7.16
CA PHE A 13 -0.77 -1.00 -5.70
C PHE A 13 0.27 -2.03 -5.24
N THR A 14 1.01 -1.71 -4.19
CA THR A 14 1.93 -2.64 -3.54
C THR A 14 1.87 -2.51 -2.03
N ILE A 15 2.30 -3.56 -1.31
CA ILE A 15 2.28 -3.60 0.16
C ILE A 15 3.67 -3.25 0.68
N ALA A 16 3.75 -2.30 1.62
CA ALA A 16 4.97 -1.93 2.30
C ALA A 16 4.83 -2.16 3.82
N GLU A 17 5.90 -2.68 4.42
CA GLU A 17 6.01 -2.82 5.87
C GLU A 17 6.40 -1.48 6.51
N ILE A 18 5.79 -1.18 7.67
CA ILE A 18 6.15 -0.03 8.49
C ILE A 18 7.13 -0.48 9.58
N PRO A 19 8.43 -0.11 9.47
CA PRO A 19 9.38 -0.34 10.55
C PRO A 19 9.02 0.49 11.80
N GLU A 20 9.45 0.02 12.96
CA GLU A 20 9.24 0.77 14.22
C GLU A 20 9.91 2.14 14.16
N GLY A 21 9.15 3.17 14.54
CA GLY A 21 9.59 4.57 14.48
C GLY A 21 9.42 5.25 13.12
N ALA A 22 8.95 4.54 12.08
CA ALA A 22 8.58 5.15 10.81
C ALA A 22 7.07 5.46 10.74
N THR A 23 6.72 6.51 9.98
CA THR A 23 5.32 6.81 9.64
C THR A 23 4.93 6.18 8.31
N PRO A 24 3.65 5.81 8.14
CA PRO A 24 3.11 5.32 6.87
C PRO A 24 3.48 6.19 5.66
N GLU A 25 3.36 7.51 5.81
CA GLU A 25 3.66 8.49 4.76
C GLU A 25 5.15 8.50 4.41
N SER A 26 6.03 8.41 5.41
CA SER A 26 7.48 8.34 5.18
C SER A 26 7.88 7.07 4.43
N VAL A 27 7.20 5.95 4.70
CA VAL A 27 7.45 4.69 3.99
C VAL A 27 6.97 4.79 2.54
N ALA A 28 5.77 5.36 2.31
CA ALA A 28 5.26 5.59 0.96
C ALA A 28 6.18 6.50 0.15
N MET A 29 6.61 7.65 0.72
CA MET A 29 7.55 8.55 0.07
C MET A 29 8.89 7.89 -0.26
N GLN A 30 9.45 7.09 0.66
CA GLN A 30 10.71 6.36 0.42
C GLN A 30 10.61 5.36 -0.73
N ARG A 31 9.42 4.81 -0.98
CA ARG A 31 9.13 3.90 -2.08
C ARG A 31 8.75 4.61 -3.38
N GLY A 32 8.76 5.95 -3.39
CA GLY A 32 8.34 6.75 -4.55
C GLY A 32 6.84 6.66 -4.82
N GLY A 33 6.05 6.23 -3.84
CA GLY A 33 4.61 6.04 -3.97
C GLY A 33 3.80 6.97 -3.07
N VAL A 34 2.49 6.85 -3.17
CA VAL A 34 1.51 7.54 -2.34
C VAL A 34 0.86 6.55 -1.40
N LEU A 35 0.65 6.94 -0.14
CA LEU A 35 -0.07 6.11 0.82
C LEU A 35 -1.53 5.97 0.38
N VAL A 36 -1.99 4.74 0.21
CA VAL A 36 -3.42 4.47 -0.04
C VAL A 36 -4.15 4.51 1.29
N GLU A 37 -5.31 5.19 1.34
CA GLU A 37 -6.17 5.16 2.52
C GLU A 37 -6.67 3.73 2.76
N GLY A 38 -6.28 3.15 3.89
CA GLY A 38 -6.65 1.78 4.26
C GLY A 38 -5.79 1.15 5.36
N GLY A 39 -4.56 1.63 5.59
CA GLY A 39 -3.68 1.11 6.63
C GLY A 39 -3.60 1.95 7.92
N PRO A 40 -2.85 1.47 8.95
CA PRO A 40 -1.99 0.29 8.93
C PRO A 40 -2.72 -1.02 9.25
N TYR A 41 -2.45 -2.04 8.44
CA TYR A 41 -2.92 -3.41 8.61
C TYR A 41 -2.02 -4.17 9.59
N LYS A 42 -2.60 -5.11 10.34
CA LYS A 42 -1.85 -5.89 11.34
C LYS A 42 -0.95 -6.96 10.73
N SER A 43 -1.32 -7.45 9.55
CA SER A 43 -0.65 -8.55 8.85
C SER A 43 -0.60 -8.33 7.35
N PHE A 44 0.36 -8.99 6.68
CA PHE A 44 0.47 -8.96 5.22
C PHE A 44 -0.78 -9.53 4.55
N GLU A 45 -1.36 -10.60 5.09
CA GLU A 45 -2.61 -11.19 4.59
C GLU A 45 -3.76 -10.18 4.57
N GLU A 46 -3.94 -9.41 5.64
CA GLU A 46 -4.99 -8.38 5.73
C GLU A 46 -4.80 -7.28 4.68
N ALA A 47 -3.56 -6.84 4.48
CA ALA A 47 -3.21 -5.90 3.42
C ALA A 47 -3.41 -6.51 2.02
N SER A 48 -3.13 -7.79 1.85
CA SER A 48 -3.29 -8.51 0.57
C SER A 48 -4.75 -8.72 0.20
N ASP A 49 -5.61 -9.05 1.17
CA ASP A 49 -7.05 -9.13 0.97
C ASP A 49 -7.59 -7.78 0.49
N VAL A 50 -7.22 -6.68 1.17
CA VAL A 50 -7.67 -5.36 0.74
C VAL A 50 -7.11 -4.99 -0.62
N LEU A 51 -5.82 -5.24 -0.89
CA LEU A 51 -5.21 -5.00 -2.20
C LEU A 51 -5.92 -5.77 -3.31
N ALA A 52 -6.37 -7.00 -3.08
CA ALA A 52 -7.15 -7.78 -4.03
C ALA A 52 -8.56 -7.21 -4.29
N THR A 53 -9.11 -6.46 -3.33
CA THR A 53 -10.40 -5.75 -3.50
C THR A 53 -10.26 -4.37 -4.15
N LEU A 54 -9.06 -3.78 -4.14
CA LEU A 54 -8.83 -2.47 -4.74
C LEU A 54 -8.95 -2.60 -6.27
N PRO A 55 -9.80 -1.79 -6.92
CA PRO A 55 -9.86 -1.78 -8.37
C PRO A 55 -8.50 -1.32 -8.89
N ASN A 56 -7.84 -2.16 -9.68
CA ASN A 56 -6.53 -1.83 -10.24
C ASN A 56 -6.64 -0.50 -11.02
N PRO A 57 -5.95 0.57 -10.60
CA PRO A 57 -6.15 1.92 -11.14
C PRO A 57 -5.75 1.99 -12.62
N TYR A 58 -4.97 1.00 -13.08
CA TYR A 58 -4.52 0.86 -14.46
C TYR A 58 -5.37 -0.11 -15.31
N GLU A 59 -6.28 -0.91 -14.74
CA GLU A 59 -7.21 -1.74 -15.54
C GLU A 59 -8.28 -0.90 -16.24
N SER A 60 -8.71 0.21 -15.62
CA SER A 60 -9.73 1.10 -16.17
C SER A 60 -9.27 1.90 -17.40
N LYS A 61 -8.00 1.80 -17.83
CA LYS A 61 -7.45 2.55 -18.98
C LYS A 61 -7.21 1.70 -20.24
N ARG A 62 -7.64 0.43 -20.25
CA ARG A 62 -7.51 -0.47 -21.42
C ARG A 62 -8.86 -0.89 -22.05
N MET A 63 -9.91 -0.08 -21.91
CA MET A 63 -11.19 -0.27 -22.60
C MET A 63 -11.59 0.96 -23.41
#